data_AF-A0A6B4JIL2-F1
#
_entry.id   AF-A0A6B4JIL2-F1
#
_cell.length_a   1.000
_cell.length_b   1.000
_cell.length_c   1.000
_cell.angle_alpha   90.00
_cell.angle_beta   90.00
_cell.angle_gamma   90.00
#
_symmetry.space_group_name_H-M   'P 1'
#
loop_
_entity.id
_entity.type
_entity.pdbx_description
1 polymer ?
#
loop_
_entity_poly.entity_id
_entity_poly.type
_entity_poly.pdbx_seq_one_letter_code
_entity_poly.pdbx_strand_id
1 'polypeptide(L)' 'MHFFKKVIKIKEIRCKNCNQLLLKADEIKGEIKCPRCKKINKLDYSKDRA' A
#
# COMPACT_ATOMS: atom_id res chain seq x y z
N MET A 1 -0.21 -28.46 -18.22
CA MET A 1 0.33 -27.53 -17.20
C MET A 1 -0.45 -26.23 -17.24
N HIS A 2 -1.37 -26.00 -16.30
CA HIS A 2 -2.08 -24.72 -16.20
C HIS A 2 -1.23 -23.71 -15.42
N PHE A 3 -0.67 -22.72 -16.12
CA PHE A 3 0.02 -21.58 -15.51
C PHE A 3 -1.05 -20.62 -14.95
N PHE A 4 -1.42 -20.77 -13.68
CA PHE A 4 -2.24 -19.76 -13.00
C PHE A 4 -1.42 -18.47 -12.86
N LYS A 5 -1.64 -17.52 -13.77
CA LYS A 5 -1.13 -16.15 -13.62
C LYS A 5 -1.78 -15.53 -12.39
N LYS A 6 -1.05 -15.51 -11.28
CA LYS A 6 -1.48 -14.84 -10.05
C LYS A 6 -1.53 -13.33 -10.31
N VAL A 7 -2.74 -12.79 -10.46
CA VAL A 7 -2.95 -11.34 -10.61
C VAL A 7 -2.63 -10.67 -9.27
N ILE A 8 -1.49 -9.97 -9.21
CA ILE A 8 -1.08 -9.18 -8.05
C ILE A 8 -1.90 -7.88 -8.07
N LYS A 9 -2.86 -7.73 -7.15
CA LYS A 9 -3.66 -6.50 -7.01
C LYS A 9 -2.86 -5.48 -6.23
N ILE A 10 -2.13 -4.64 -6.94
CA ILE A 10 -1.36 -3.54 -6.34
C ILE A 10 -2.34 -2.46 -5.87
N LYS A 11 -2.37 -2.16 -4.57
CA LYS A 11 -3.17 -1.06 -4.00
C LYS A 11 -2.39 0.25 -4.03
N GLU A 12 -3.11 1.34 -4.25
CA GLU A 12 -2.57 2.69 -4.12
C GLU A 12 -2.75 3.19 -2.68
N ILE A 13 -1.65 3.40 -1.98
CA ILE A 13 -1.65 3.99 -0.66
C ILE A 13 -1.51 5.51 -0.82
N ARG A 14 -2.48 6.25 -0.27
CA ARG A 14 -2.48 7.71 -0.28
C ARG A 14 -2.33 8.27 1.14
N CYS A 15 -1.73 9.45 1.24
CA CYS A 15 -1.61 10.16 2.49
C CYS A 15 -2.98 10.65 2.96
N LYS A 16 -3.41 10.25 4.17
CA LYS A 16 -4.63 10.72 4.85
C LYS A 16 -4.75 12.25 5.00
N ASN A 17 -3.66 13.00 4.86
CA ASN A 17 -3.65 14.45 5.09
C ASN A 17 -3.64 15.29 3.81
N CYS A 18 -2.81 14.93 2.83
CA CYS A 18 -2.67 15.69 1.58
C CYS A 18 -3.14 14.92 0.34
N ASN A 19 -3.67 13.71 0.54
CA ASN A 19 -4.12 12.79 -0.51
C ASN A 19 -3.05 12.42 -1.56
N GLN A 20 -1.79 12.75 -1.32
CA GLN A 20 -0.70 12.39 -2.22
C GLN A 20 -0.49 10.88 -2.23
N LEU A 21 -0.31 10.31 -3.42
CA LEU A 21 0.12 8.94 -3.59
C LEU A 21 1.49 8.75 -2.91
N LEU A 22 1.54 7.87 -1.92
CA LEU A 22 2.75 7.57 -1.17
C LEU A 22 3.46 6.34 -1.72
N LEU A 23 2.70 5.30 -2.05
CA LEU A 23 3.21 3.99 -2.42
C LEU A 23 2.16 3.23 -3.21
N LYS A 24 2.60 2.34 -4.11
CA LYS A 24 1.77 1.27 -4.67
C LYS A 24 2.33 -0.07 -4.22
N ALA A 25 1.57 -0.84 -3.45
CA ALA A 25 2.02 -2.12 -2.90
C ALA A 25 0.90 -3.16 -2.85
N ASP A 26 1.27 -4.44 -2.97
CA ASP A 26 0.35 -5.58 -2.75
C ASP A 26 0.13 -5.86 -1.26
N GLU A 27 1.19 -5.70 -0.47
CA GLU A 27 1.20 -5.90 0.98
C GLU A 27 2.17 -4.90 1.61
N ILE A 28 1.75 -4.23 2.68
CA ILE A 28 2.60 -3.34 3.46
C ILE A 28 2.14 -3.31 4.92
N LYS A 29 3.10 -3.49 5.81
CA LYS A 29 2.93 -3.26 7.24
C LYS A 29 4.05 -2.35 7.71
N GLY A 30 3.69 -1.16 8.20
CA GLY A 30 4.66 -0.19 8.67
C GLY A 30 4.15 1.24 8.64
N GLU A 31 5.08 2.18 8.71
CA GLU A 31 4.77 3.61 8.74
C GLU A 31 5.51 4.31 7.61
N ILE A 32 4.80 5.15 6.87
CA ILE A 32 5.40 5.98 5.82
C ILE A 32 5.23 7.45 6.18
N LYS A 33 6.33 8.19 6.19
CA LYS A 33 6.30 9.64 6.34
C LYS A 33 5.97 10.26 4.99
N CYS A 34 4.93 11.08 4.93
CA CYS A 34 4.63 11.83 3.72
C CYS A 34 5.68 12.93 3.51
N PRO A 35 6.37 12.98 2.35
CA PRO A 35 7.37 14.01 2.09
C PRO A 35 6.78 15.43 2.00
N ARG A 36 5.50 15.56 1.60
CA ARG A 36 4.83 16.86 1.44
C ARG A 36 4.33 17.45 2.75
N CYS A 37 3.51 16.71 3.51
CA CYS A 37 2.92 17.20 4.75
C CYS A 37 3.64 16.74 6.03
N LYS A 38 4.76 15.99 5.90
CA LYS A 38 5.58 15.45 6.99
C LYS A 38 4.82 14.55 7.99
N LYS A 39 3.55 14.25 7.73
CA LYS A 39 2.70 13.41 8.57
C LYS A 39 3.09 11.93 8.40
N ILE A 40 3.08 11.22 9.52
CA ILE A 40 3.35 9.79 9.55
C ILE A 40 2.04 9.04 9.32
N ASN A 41 2.00 8.25 8.26
CA ASN A 41 0.87 7.42 7.86
C ASN A 41 1.16 5.97 8.25
N LYS A 42 0.46 5.48 9.28
CA LYS A 42 0.45 4.06 9.64
C LYS A 42 -0.33 3.26 8.61
N LEU A 43 0.32 2.25 8.03
CA LEU A 43 -0.21 1.35 7.03
C LEU A 43 -0.21 -0.05 7.58
N ASP A 44 -1.38 -0.65 7.60
CA ASP A 44 -1.57 -2.07 7.90
C ASP A 44 -2.45 -2.61 6.78
N TYR A 45 -1.77 -3.07 5.73
CA TYR A 45 -2.37 -3.71 4.58
C TYR A 45 -1.71 -5.07 4.42
N SER A 46 -2.23 -6.05 5.15
CA SER A 46 -1.93 -7.45 4.90
C SER A 46 -2.87 -7.97 3.82
N LYS A 47 -2.38 -8.82 2.93
CA LYS A 47 -3.28 -9.59 2.08
C LYS A 47 -3.66 -10.82 2.89
N ASP A 48 -4.74 -10.72 3.66
CA ASP A 48 -5.32 -11.88 4.35
C ASP A 48 -5.55 -12.98 3.30
N ARG A 49 -4.70 -14.01 3.36
CA ARG A 49 -4.86 -15.24 2.60
C ARG A 49 -5.94 -16.04 3.34
N ALA A 50 -7.20 -15.66 3.17
CA ALA A 50 -8.36 -16.45 3.57
C ALA A 50 -8.98 -17.10 2.33
#